data_AF-A0A142GWT5-F1
#
_entry.id   AF-A0A142GWT5-F1
#
_cell.length_a   1.000
_cell.length_b   1.000
_cell.length_c   1.000
_cell.angle_alpha   90.00
_cell.angle_beta   90.00
_cell.angle_gamma   90.00
#
_symmetry.space_group_name_H-M   'P 1'
#
loop_
_entity.id
_entity.type
_entity.pdbx_description
1 polymer ?
#
loop_
_entity_poly.entity_id
_entity_poly.type
_entity_poly.pdbx_seq_one_letter_code
_entity_poly.pdbx_strand_id
1 'polypeptide(L)'
;MNNLWENGGTVANFAGATPDGGFATDFGPGQIGIREAHMPSWSLSNTQLGLKMEGVYGDLGFSLNALTYRSQLPSLRGGIPAQNAFDGTTDVYPSLIAFDIHFPRVNLVGGSVDYYSQGIDTVFRLETAYTSGEEFANTLRKELYSESDVLRYVVGADKNIFIPALNESQAFLFSGQIFGQHILDHEREQRTYGKAGIPDWEHNWTATLLIQGFYMNGRLSTKIITAHDFRAQATAIAPSVDWLVNDNFKLTLGGNFKVGDGAREFDDCRSCNPWDPFTQTPGVVNHQLGESAGLSSYEPLGRFKSGPIGMAQKEDEVQLTARYSF
;
A
#
# COMPACT_ATOMS: atom_id res chain seq x y z
N MET A 1 10.55 -18.82 3.04
CA MET A 1 9.15 -18.45 2.74
C MET A 1 8.35 -19.62 2.16
N ASN A 2 8.99 -20.63 1.59
CA ASN A 2 8.34 -21.82 1.04
C ASN A 2 8.16 -22.96 2.07
N ASN A 3 8.29 -22.72 3.38
CA ASN A 3 8.23 -23.79 4.38
C ASN A 3 6.88 -24.52 4.38
N LEU A 4 5.76 -23.78 4.27
CA LEU A 4 4.42 -24.38 4.19
C LEU A 4 4.28 -25.26 2.94
N TRP A 5 4.92 -24.86 1.83
CA TRP A 5 4.92 -25.64 0.60
C TRP A 5 5.83 -26.88 0.70
N GLU A 6 7.04 -26.76 1.24
CA GLU A 6 8.02 -27.86 1.31
C GLU A 6 7.70 -28.90 2.38
N ASN A 7 7.22 -28.45 3.54
CA ASN A 7 7.09 -29.29 4.73
C ASN A 7 5.63 -29.46 5.19
N GLY A 8 4.70 -28.72 4.58
CA GLY A 8 3.33 -28.65 5.07
C GLY A 8 3.21 -27.81 6.34
N GLY A 9 2.03 -27.87 6.96
CA GLY A 9 1.73 -27.18 8.20
C GLY A 9 0.23 -27.06 8.48
N THR A 10 -0.09 -26.62 9.69
CA THR A 10 -1.46 -26.39 10.13
C THR A 10 -1.90 -24.96 9.81
N VAL A 11 -3.03 -24.79 9.14
CA VAL A 11 -3.66 -23.49 8.88
C VAL A 11 -5.02 -23.43 9.59
N ALA A 12 -5.23 -22.37 10.37
CA ALA A 12 -6.49 -22.15 11.08
C ALA A 12 -7.57 -21.58 10.15
N ASN A 13 -8.85 -21.86 10.46
CA ASN A 13 -10.02 -21.34 9.77
C ASN A 13 -10.05 -21.61 8.25
N PHE A 14 -9.58 -22.80 7.83
CA PHE A 14 -9.62 -23.20 6.42
C PHE A 14 -10.86 -24.05 6.11
N ALA A 15 -11.02 -25.18 6.80
CA ALA A 15 -12.15 -26.06 6.56
C ALA A 15 -13.41 -25.59 7.29
N GLY A 16 -14.53 -25.55 6.58
CA GLY A 16 -15.84 -25.22 7.17
C GLY A 16 -15.94 -23.80 7.72
N ALA A 17 -15.14 -22.86 7.22
CA ALA A 17 -15.04 -21.51 7.78
C ALA A 17 -16.34 -20.71 7.61
N THR A 18 -16.90 -20.24 8.72
CA THR A 18 -18.05 -19.32 8.77
C THR A 18 -17.70 -18.09 9.62
N PRO A 19 -18.58 -17.09 9.72
CA PRO A 19 -18.40 -15.99 10.68
C PRO A 19 -18.24 -16.43 12.14
N ASP A 20 -18.72 -17.62 12.51
CA ASP A 20 -18.60 -18.17 13.87
C ASP A 20 -17.26 -18.91 14.11
N GLY A 21 -16.42 -19.03 13.06
CA GLY A 21 -15.12 -19.70 13.10
C GLY A 21 -15.00 -20.82 12.08
N GLY A 22 -13.85 -21.49 12.05
CA GLY A 22 -13.60 -22.65 11.21
C GLY A 22 -12.66 -23.65 11.88
N PHE A 23 -12.43 -24.78 11.21
CA PHE A 23 -11.48 -25.78 11.71
C PHE A 23 -10.05 -25.44 11.30
N ALA A 24 -9.10 -25.82 12.16
CA ALA A 24 -7.71 -25.92 11.77
C ALA A 24 -7.52 -27.17 10.91
N THR A 25 -6.72 -27.06 9.85
CA THR A 25 -6.49 -28.14 8.89
C THR A 25 -4.99 -28.32 8.67
N ASP A 26 -4.55 -29.56 8.69
CA ASP A 26 -3.17 -29.93 8.39
C ASP A 26 -3.01 -30.16 6.90
N PHE A 27 -2.02 -29.50 6.33
CA PHE A 27 -1.62 -29.67 4.94
C PHE A 27 -0.25 -30.33 4.86
N GLY A 28 -0.12 -31.28 3.94
CA GLY A 28 1.15 -31.88 3.56
C GLY A 28 1.94 -31.02 2.57
N PRO A 29 3.18 -31.44 2.24
CA PRO A 29 3.99 -30.80 1.20
C PRO A 29 3.25 -30.67 -0.14
N GLY A 30 3.44 -29.53 -0.81
CA GLY A 30 2.92 -29.25 -2.15
C GLY A 30 1.41 -28.99 -2.23
N GLN A 31 0.72 -28.86 -1.09
CA GLN A 31 -0.74 -28.65 -1.08
C GLN A 31 -1.14 -27.17 -1.07
N ILE A 32 -0.44 -26.35 -0.28
CA ILE A 32 -0.68 -24.89 -0.18
C ILE A 32 0.62 -24.13 0.12
N GLY A 33 0.59 -22.80 0.02
CA GLY A 33 1.70 -21.93 0.34
C GLY A 33 2.45 -21.41 -0.87
N ILE A 34 3.62 -20.83 -0.64
CA ILE A 34 4.46 -20.24 -1.70
C ILE A 34 5.45 -21.29 -2.18
N ARG A 35 5.40 -21.66 -3.45
CA ARG A 35 6.27 -22.68 -4.05
C ARG A 35 7.64 -22.13 -4.41
N GLU A 36 7.67 -21.15 -5.31
CA GLU A 36 8.92 -20.57 -5.80
C GLU A 36 8.80 -19.07 -6.09
N ALA A 37 9.95 -18.42 -6.33
CA ALA A 37 10.03 -17.03 -6.71
C ALA A 37 10.71 -16.86 -8.07
N HIS A 38 9.99 -16.29 -9.03
CA HIS A 38 10.46 -16.03 -10.39
C HIS A 38 11.26 -14.74 -10.42
N MET A 39 12.56 -14.84 -10.12
CA MET A 39 13.47 -13.71 -10.21
C MET A 39 13.84 -13.42 -11.67
N PRO A 40 13.85 -12.13 -12.10
CA PRO A 40 14.26 -11.80 -13.45
C PRO A 40 15.73 -12.18 -13.67
N SER A 41 15.99 -12.99 -14.68
CA SER A 41 17.35 -13.33 -15.12
C SER A 41 18.05 -12.12 -15.73
N TRP A 42 19.38 -12.12 -15.73
CA TRP A 42 20.17 -11.08 -16.39
C TRP A 42 20.06 -11.22 -17.92
N SER A 43 19.10 -10.51 -18.52
CA SER A 43 18.79 -10.54 -19.95
C SER A 43 18.32 -9.17 -20.43
N LEU A 44 18.52 -8.89 -21.73
CA LEU A 44 18.05 -7.65 -22.36
C LEU A 44 16.54 -7.46 -22.24
N SER A 45 15.75 -8.54 -22.29
CA SER A 45 14.31 -8.48 -22.07
C SER A 45 13.94 -8.05 -20.64
N ASN A 46 14.84 -8.17 -19.68
CA ASN A 46 14.63 -7.74 -18.30
C ASN A 46 15.21 -6.35 -18.00
N THR A 47 15.75 -5.64 -19.01
CA THR A 47 16.18 -4.24 -18.87
C THR A 47 15.01 -3.35 -18.48
N GLN A 48 15.31 -2.33 -17.67
CA GLN A 48 14.39 -1.24 -17.31
C GLN A 48 14.89 0.02 -18.02
N LEU A 49 13.98 0.80 -18.60
CA LEU A 49 14.34 1.96 -19.40
C LEU A 49 13.42 3.12 -19.07
N GLY A 50 14.01 4.31 -18.90
CA GLY A 50 13.29 5.52 -18.58
C GLY A 50 13.72 6.67 -19.47
N LEU A 51 12.76 7.51 -19.83
CA LEU A 51 12.96 8.78 -20.51
C LEU A 51 12.35 9.88 -19.65
N LYS A 52 13.07 11.00 -19.54
CA LYS A 52 12.63 12.18 -18.82
C LYS A 52 12.95 13.41 -19.65
N MET A 53 11.97 14.29 -19.78
CA MET A 53 12.11 15.61 -20.38
C MET A 53 11.65 16.64 -19.37
N GLU A 54 12.44 17.69 -19.18
CA GLU A 54 12.14 18.79 -18.28
C GLU A 54 12.28 20.11 -19.02
N GLY A 55 11.51 21.10 -18.60
CA GLY A 55 11.57 22.43 -19.19
C GLY A 55 10.97 23.49 -18.27
N VAL A 56 11.22 24.74 -18.65
CA VAL A 56 10.64 25.91 -18.01
C VAL A 56 10.06 26.79 -19.10
N TYR A 57 8.81 27.23 -18.92
CA TYR A 57 8.14 28.16 -19.82
C TYR A 57 7.48 29.28 -19.00
N GLY A 58 8.10 30.47 -19.02
CA GLY A 58 7.71 31.56 -18.12
C GLY A 58 7.89 31.16 -16.65
N ASP A 59 6.82 31.27 -15.87
CA ASP A 59 6.78 30.89 -14.45
C ASP A 59 6.39 29.42 -14.22
N LEU A 60 6.25 28.63 -15.30
CA LEU A 60 5.89 27.22 -15.24
C LEU A 60 7.12 26.33 -15.41
N GLY A 61 7.45 25.56 -14.37
CA GLY A 61 8.33 24.40 -14.49
C GLY A 61 7.49 23.18 -14.86
N PHE A 62 8.01 22.30 -15.74
CA PHE A 62 7.31 21.05 -16.05
C PHE A 62 8.28 19.89 -16.30
N SER A 63 7.78 18.67 -16.09
CA SER A 63 8.44 17.44 -16.48
C SER A 63 7.48 16.46 -17.16
N LEU A 64 8.00 15.65 -18.07
CA LEU A 64 7.33 14.50 -18.66
C LEU A 64 8.24 13.28 -18.50
N ASN A 65 7.68 12.19 -18.01
CA ASN A 65 8.40 10.99 -17.63
C ASN A 65 7.72 9.78 -18.26
N ALA A 66 8.52 8.86 -18.81
CA ALA A 66 8.07 7.55 -19.24
C ALA A 66 9.06 6.51 -18.72
N LEU A 67 8.58 5.43 -18.12
CA LEU A 67 9.42 4.39 -17.52
C LEU A 67 8.80 3.02 -17.77
N THR A 68 9.61 2.05 -18.19
CA THR A 68 9.26 0.63 -18.15
C THR A 68 10.18 -0.08 -17.17
N TYR A 69 9.60 -0.71 -16.16
CA TYR A 69 10.33 -1.29 -15.03
C TYR A 69 9.65 -2.54 -14.49
N ARG A 70 10.29 -3.22 -13.54
CA ARG A 70 9.69 -4.35 -12.81
C ARG A 70 9.19 -3.82 -11.47
N SER A 71 7.98 -4.22 -11.06
CA SER A 71 7.46 -3.88 -9.75
C SER A 71 8.47 -4.25 -8.67
N GLN A 72 8.66 -3.36 -7.69
CA GLN A 72 9.48 -3.65 -6.51
C GLN A 72 8.72 -4.48 -5.47
N LEU A 73 7.38 -4.43 -5.51
CA LEU A 73 6.52 -5.27 -4.69
C LEU A 73 6.17 -6.55 -5.47
N PRO A 74 6.39 -7.73 -4.88
CA PRO A 74 6.00 -8.98 -5.51
C PRO A 74 4.48 -9.12 -5.60
N SER A 75 4.04 -9.78 -6.66
CA SER A 75 2.68 -10.30 -6.82
C SER A 75 2.69 -11.80 -6.53
N LEU A 76 1.66 -12.28 -5.81
CA LEU A 76 1.43 -13.70 -5.60
C LEU A 76 0.45 -14.18 -6.66
N ARG A 77 0.91 -15.06 -7.55
CA ARG A 77 0.08 -15.63 -8.61
C ARG A 77 -0.29 -17.06 -8.27
N GLY A 78 -1.57 -17.31 -8.08
CA GLY A 78 -2.14 -18.64 -7.92
C GLY A 78 -2.35 -19.34 -9.26
N GLY A 79 -3.19 -20.38 -9.28
CA GLY A 79 -3.42 -21.17 -10.49
C GLY A 79 -2.21 -22.02 -10.89
N ILE A 80 -1.39 -22.43 -9.92
CA ILE A 80 -0.26 -23.34 -10.11
C ILE A 80 -0.67 -24.79 -9.80
N PRO A 81 0.02 -25.80 -10.37
CA PRO A 81 -0.18 -27.18 -9.97
C PRO A 81 0.17 -27.39 -8.49
N ALA A 82 -0.78 -27.96 -7.74
CA ALA A 82 -0.63 -28.31 -6.33
C ALA A 82 -1.32 -29.66 -6.07
N GLN A 83 -0.94 -30.34 -4.99
CA GLN A 83 -1.57 -31.60 -4.60
C GLN A 83 -2.89 -31.34 -3.85
N ASN A 84 -3.96 -32.03 -4.24
CA ASN A 84 -5.21 -32.07 -3.49
C ASN A 84 -5.05 -32.87 -2.20
N ALA A 85 -5.41 -32.25 -1.08
CA ALA A 85 -5.28 -32.83 0.24
C ALA A 85 -6.20 -34.04 0.50
N PHE A 86 -7.25 -34.22 -0.31
CA PHE A 86 -8.28 -35.25 -0.09
C PHE A 86 -8.06 -36.52 -0.93
N ASP A 87 -7.48 -36.40 -2.13
CA ASP A 87 -7.30 -37.53 -3.05
C ASP A 87 -5.86 -37.71 -3.56
N GLY A 88 -4.94 -36.79 -3.23
CA GLY A 88 -3.53 -36.86 -3.60
C GLY A 88 -3.22 -36.54 -5.07
N THR A 89 -4.23 -36.22 -5.88
CA THR A 89 -4.02 -35.81 -7.28
C THR A 89 -3.34 -34.44 -7.35
N THR A 90 -2.54 -34.21 -8.39
CA THR A 90 -1.89 -32.91 -8.61
C THR A 90 -2.46 -32.27 -9.86
N ASP A 91 -3.06 -31.10 -9.69
CA ASP A 91 -3.69 -30.32 -10.76
C ASP A 91 -3.69 -28.83 -10.41
N VAL A 92 -4.18 -27.99 -11.31
CA VAL A 92 -4.42 -26.56 -11.07
C VAL A 92 -5.82 -26.38 -10.47
N TYR A 93 -5.86 -26.04 -9.18
CA TYR A 93 -7.11 -25.78 -8.47
C TYR A 93 -7.40 -24.27 -8.42
N PRO A 94 -8.58 -23.82 -8.85
CA PRO A 94 -8.92 -22.41 -8.84
C PRO A 94 -9.07 -21.88 -7.41
N SER A 95 -8.55 -20.68 -7.17
CA SER A 95 -8.60 -19.99 -5.89
C SER A 95 -7.97 -20.77 -4.74
N LEU A 96 -7.09 -21.72 -5.05
CA LEU A 96 -6.25 -22.37 -4.05
C LEU A 96 -5.15 -21.40 -3.61
N ILE A 97 -4.91 -21.32 -2.30
CA ILE A 97 -3.85 -20.51 -1.69
C ILE A 97 -2.45 -21.14 -1.87
N ALA A 98 -2.15 -21.53 -3.11
CA ALA A 98 -0.89 -22.03 -3.61
C ALA A 98 -0.35 -21.03 -4.64
N PHE A 99 0.85 -20.49 -4.43
CA PHE A 99 1.34 -19.33 -5.17
C PHE A 99 2.78 -19.48 -5.66
N ASP A 100 3.06 -18.85 -6.79
CA ASP A 100 4.40 -18.43 -7.17
C ASP A 100 4.54 -16.91 -7.02
N ILE A 101 5.74 -16.45 -6.64
CA ILE A 101 6.06 -15.03 -6.57
C ILE A 101 6.52 -14.54 -7.96
N HIS A 102 5.92 -13.43 -8.42
CA HIS A 102 6.31 -12.73 -9.63
C HIS A 102 6.55 -11.25 -9.39
N PHE A 103 7.40 -10.65 -10.22
CA PHE A 103 7.59 -9.19 -10.27
C PHE A 103 7.06 -8.70 -11.62
N PRO A 104 5.79 -8.25 -11.70
CA PRO A 104 5.18 -7.85 -12.96
C PRO A 104 5.93 -6.65 -13.57
N ARG A 105 5.84 -6.52 -14.90
CA ARG A 105 6.40 -5.36 -15.60
C ARG A 105 5.37 -4.25 -15.61
N VAL A 106 5.77 -3.07 -15.16
CA VAL A 106 4.94 -1.87 -15.08
C VAL A 106 5.46 -0.84 -16.09
N ASN A 107 4.55 -0.24 -16.84
CA ASN A 107 4.85 0.91 -17.69
C ASN A 107 4.19 2.14 -17.10
N LEU A 108 4.97 3.17 -16.82
CA LEU A 108 4.55 4.44 -16.27
C LEU A 108 4.69 5.53 -17.33
N VAL A 109 3.66 6.37 -17.46
CA VAL A 109 3.75 7.66 -18.12
C VAL A 109 3.21 8.70 -17.14
N GLY A 110 3.95 9.78 -16.94
CA GLY A 110 3.56 10.81 -16.00
C GLY A 110 4.20 12.15 -16.30
N GLY A 111 3.85 13.14 -15.50
CA GLY A 111 4.40 14.48 -15.62
C GLY A 111 4.12 15.31 -14.38
N SER A 112 4.85 16.40 -14.27
CA SER A 112 4.69 17.39 -13.22
C SER A 112 4.61 18.79 -13.79
N VAL A 113 3.93 19.67 -13.07
CA VAL A 113 3.89 21.10 -13.32
C VAL A 113 4.01 21.82 -11.98
N ASP A 114 4.93 22.78 -11.92
CA ASP A 114 5.12 23.69 -10.79
C ASP A 114 4.82 25.12 -11.24
N TYR A 115 3.98 25.83 -10.49
CA TYR A 115 3.56 27.19 -10.80
C TYR A 115 3.60 28.09 -9.56
N TYR A 116 4.27 29.24 -9.67
CA TYR A 116 4.25 30.26 -8.63
C TYR A 116 3.17 31.31 -8.91
N SER A 117 2.17 31.39 -8.03
CA SER A 117 1.10 32.37 -8.13
C SER A 117 1.42 33.62 -7.30
N GLN A 118 1.87 34.69 -7.98
CA GLN A 118 2.21 35.97 -7.34
C GLN A 118 1.02 36.60 -6.58
N GLY A 119 -0.20 36.51 -7.12
CA GLY A 119 -1.38 37.18 -6.55
C GLY A 119 -1.78 36.70 -5.15
N ILE A 120 -1.35 35.50 -4.76
CA ILE A 120 -1.61 34.92 -3.43
C ILE A 120 -0.34 34.42 -2.74
N ASP A 121 0.84 34.69 -3.32
CA ASP A 121 2.15 34.25 -2.84
C ASP A 121 2.15 32.76 -2.45
N THR A 122 1.89 31.89 -3.42
CA THR A 122 1.75 30.44 -3.20
C THR A 122 2.33 29.67 -4.37
N VAL A 123 3.12 28.65 -4.07
CA VAL A 123 3.62 27.68 -5.06
C VAL A 123 2.62 26.53 -5.14
N PHE A 124 2.15 26.23 -6.35
CA PHE A 124 1.31 25.07 -6.63
C PHE A 124 2.12 24.02 -7.37
N ARG A 125 1.90 22.76 -6.98
CA ARG A 125 2.57 21.60 -7.56
C ARG A 125 1.51 20.59 -7.99
N LEU A 126 1.54 20.17 -9.24
CA LEU A 126 0.65 19.14 -9.77
C LEU A 126 1.52 18.04 -10.35
N GLU A 127 1.37 16.82 -9.86
CA GLU A 127 2.01 15.63 -10.42
C GLU A 127 0.94 14.63 -10.81
N THR A 128 1.13 13.93 -11.93
CA THR A 128 0.24 12.88 -12.38
C THR A 128 1.05 11.73 -12.97
N ALA A 129 0.58 10.51 -12.73
CA ALA A 129 1.17 9.30 -13.26
C ALA A 129 0.07 8.31 -13.59
N TYR A 130 0.15 7.74 -14.78
CA TYR A 130 -0.64 6.61 -15.22
C TYR A 130 0.29 5.41 -15.37
N THR A 131 -0.09 4.30 -14.77
CA THR A 131 0.65 3.04 -14.77
C THR A 131 -0.21 1.93 -15.35
N SER A 132 0.41 1.09 -16.17
CA SER A 132 -0.18 -0.15 -16.71
C SER A 132 0.67 -1.35 -16.31
N GLY A 133 0.02 -2.49 -16.08
CA GLY A 133 0.70 -3.72 -15.64
C GLY A 133 0.86 -3.86 -14.13
N GLU A 134 0.13 -3.09 -13.32
CA GLU A 134 0.10 -3.32 -11.87
C GLU A 134 -0.83 -4.49 -11.52
N GLU A 135 -0.41 -5.32 -10.57
CA GLU A 135 -1.19 -6.48 -10.12
C GLU A 135 -1.64 -6.29 -8.69
N PHE A 136 -2.90 -6.66 -8.43
CA PHE A 136 -3.54 -6.59 -7.13
C PHE A 136 -4.07 -7.97 -6.74
N ALA A 137 -4.06 -8.28 -5.45
CA ALA A 137 -4.77 -9.45 -4.94
C ALA A 137 -6.27 -9.34 -5.30
N ASN A 138 -6.88 -10.42 -5.76
CA ASN A 138 -8.29 -10.41 -6.17
C ASN A 138 -8.95 -11.77 -5.92
N THR A 139 -9.80 -11.84 -4.90
CA THR A 139 -10.46 -13.10 -4.49
C THR A 139 -11.62 -13.54 -5.40
N LEU A 140 -11.96 -12.75 -6.43
CA LEU A 140 -12.93 -13.13 -7.47
C LEU A 140 -12.25 -13.86 -8.64
N ARG A 141 -10.92 -13.91 -8.69
CA ARG A 141 -10.15 -14.52 -9.77
C ARG A 141 -9.58 -15.86 -9.34
N LYS A 142 -9.52 -16.81 -10.27
CA LYS A 142 -9.03 -18.19 -10.02
C LYS A 142 -7.55 -18.20 -9.63
N GLU A 143 -6.80 -17.24 -10.13
CA GLU A 143 -5.39 -17.05 -9.87
C GLU A 143 -5.14 -16.17 -8.63
N LEU A 144 -6.20 -15.68 -7.98
CA LEU A 144 -6.16 -14.81 -6.79
C LEU A 144 -5.46 -13.45 -6.98
N TYR A 145 -5.27 -13.03 -8.23
CA TYR A 145 -4.82 -11.70 -8.60
C TYR A 145 -5.52 -11.21 -9.87
N SER A 146 -5.47 -9.91 -10.10
CA SER A 146 -5.85 -9.28 -11.36
C SER A 146 -4.89 -8.13 -11.68
N GLU A 147 -4.64 -7.93 -12.97
CA GLU A 147 -3.94 -6.76 -13.48
C GLU A 147 -4.91 -5.59 -13.59
N SER A 148 -4.46 -4.36 -13.28
CA SER A 148 -5.22 -3.15 -13.51
C SER A 148 -4.31 -1.96 -13.80
N ASP A 149 -4.83 -1.03 -14.59
CA ASP A 149 -4.22 0.28 -14.72
C ASP A 149 -4.52 1.16 -13.51
N VAL A 150 -3.61 2.07 -13.18
CA VAL A 150 -3.76 2.98 -12.04
C VAL A 150 -3.43 4.41 -12.44
N LEU A 151 -4.31 5.33 -12.07
CA LEU A 151 -4.05 6.76 -12.13
C LEU A 151 -3.71 7.27 -10.73
N ARG A 152 -2.57 7.93 -10.59
CA ARG A 152 -2.14 8.61 -9.36
C ARG A 152 -1.86 10.06 -9.65
N TYR A 153 -2.21 10.94 -8.72
CA TYR A 153 -1.91 12.35 -8.82
C TYR A 153 -1.64 12.99 -7.47
N VAL A 154 -0.92 14.10 -7.48
CA VAL A 154 -0.62 14.91 -6.30
C VAL A 154 -0.94 16.35 -6.60
N VAL A 155 -1.67 17.01 -5.70
CA VAL A 155 -1.87 18.46 -5.72
C VAL A 155 -1.28 19.03 -4.45
N GLY A 156 -0.26 19.87 -4.60
CA GLY A 156 0.46 20.54 -3.52
C GLY A 156 0.31 22.05 -3.55
N ALA A 157 0.32 22.67 -2.38
CA ALA A 157 0.35 24.11 -2.20
C ALA A 157 1.28 24.48 -1.03
N ASP A 158 2.24 25.38 -1.30
CA ASP A 158 3.18 25.89 -0.30
C ASP A 158 3.04 27.39 -0.12
N LYS A 159 2.99 27.82 1.14
CA LYS A 159 2.89 29.24 1.49
C LYS A 159 3.63 29.56 2.78
N ASN A 160 4.32 30.70 2.77
CA ASN A 160 4.86 31.30 3.99
C ASN A 160 3.80 32.22 4.61
N ILE A 161 3.50 32.01 5.90
CA ILE A 161 2.48 32.78 6.64
C ILE A 161 3.11 33.37 7.90
N PHE A 162 2.98 34.68 8.08
CA PHE A 162 3.38 35.34 9.32
C PHE A 162 2.31 35.12 10.40
N ILE A 163 2.75 34.64 11.56
CA ILE A 163 1.93 34.50 12.76
C ILE A 163 2.63 35.28 13.88
N PRO A 164 2.41 36.61 13.98
CA PRO A 164 3.15 37.46 14.91
C PRO A 164 3.07 37.00 16.38
N ALA A 165 1.93 36.41 16.77
CA ALA A 165 1.75 35.86 18.12
C ALA A 165 2.73 34.72 18.48
N LEU A 166 3.31 34.06 17.48
CA LEU A 166 4.30 32.99 17.67
C LEU A 166 5.72 33.43 17.29
N ASN A 167 5.87 34.21 16.22
CA ASN A 167 7.14 34.80 15.80
C ASN A 167 6.88 36.08 14.99
N GLU A 168 7.39 37.21 15.48
CA GLU A 168 7.22 38.53 14.84
C GLU A 168 8.17 38.77 13.65
N SER A 169 9.24 37.96 13.54
CA SER A 169 10.37 38.22 12.65
C SER A 169 10.51 37.23 11.49
N GLN A 170 9.93 36.03 11.60
CA GLN A 170 10.02 34.97 10.58
C GLN A 170 8.65 34.36 10.31
N ALA A 171 8.37 34.09 9.03
CA ALA A 171 7.18 33.39 8.61
C ALA A 171 7.29 31.87 8.87
N PHE A 172 6.13 31.22 8.98
CA PHE A 172 6.00 29.78 9.05
C PHE A 172 5.71 29.24 7.65
N LEU A 173 6.38 28.17 7.26
CA LEU A 173 6.07 27.43 6.05
C LEU A 173 4.87 26.52 6.33
N PHE A 174 3.82 26.68 5.53
CA PHE A 174 2.70 25.75 5.42
C PHE A 174 2.80 25.05 4.08
N SER A 175 2.94 23.73 4.08
CA SER A 175 2.97 22.90 2.88
C SER A 175 1.90 21.82 2.99
N GLY A 176 0.87 21.94 2.15
CA GLY A 176 -0.24 20.99 2.08
C GLY A 176 -0.19 20.21 0.78
N GLN A 177 -0.41 18.90 0.83
CA GLN A 177 -0.49 18.06 -0.37
C GLN A 177 -1.63 17.06 -0.25
N ILE A 178 -2.30 16.77 -1.37
CA ILE A 178 -3.31 15.70 -1.47
C ILE A 178 -2.85 14.73 -2.54
N PHE A 179 -2.64 13.48 -2.14
CA PHE A 179 -2.33 12.35 -3.00
C PHE A 179 -3.64 11.65 -3.32
N GLY A 180 -3.94 11.42 -4.60
CA GLY A 180 -5.08 10.66 -5.08
C GLY A 180 -4.65 9.43 -5.84
N GLN A 181 -5.36 8.32 -5.66
CA GLN A 181 -5.21 7.10 -6.44
C GLN A 181 -6.57 6.63 -6.94
N HIS A 182 -6.61 6.16 -8.18
CA HIS A 182 -7.73 5.46 -8.79
C HIS A 182 -7.26 4.19 -9.49
N ILE A 183 -7.78 3.03 -9.10
CA ILE A 183 -7.61 1.73 -9.77
C ILE A 183 -8.72 1.61 -10.81
N LEU A 184 -8.37 1.49 -12.09
CA LEU A 184 -9.33 1.62 -13.19
C LEU A 184 -10.22 0.38 -13.35
N ASP A 185 -9.64 -0.81 -13.21
CA ASP A 185 -10.31 -2.10 -13.38
C ASP A 185 -10.62 -2.70 -12.01
N HIS A 186 -11.26 -1.91 -11.14
CA HIS A 186 -11.58 -2.35 -9.79
C HIS A 186 -12.73 -3.35 -9.78
N GLU A 187 -12.52 -4.49 -9.12
CA GLU A 187 -13.52 -5.54 -9.00
C GLU A 187 -13.96 -5.71 -7.56
N ARG A 188 -15.28 -5.68 -7.34
CA ARG A 188 -15.86 -6.01 -6.06
C ARG A 188 -17.27 -6.55 -6.18
N GLU A 189 -17.56 -7.60 -5.43
CA GLU A 189 -18.87 -8.24 -5.44
C GLU A 189 -19.30 -8.58 -4.01
N GLN A 190 -20.60 -8.44 -3.72
CA GLN A 190 -21.16 -8.93 -2.46
C GLN A 190 -21.44 -10.43 -2.59
N ARG A 191 -20.82 -11.21 -1.71
CA ARG A 191 -21.01 -12.65 -1.56
C ARG A 191 -21.79 -12.94 -0.27
N THR A 192 -22.01 -14.22 0.01
CA THR A 192 -22.81 -14.68 1.16
C THR A 192 -22.39 -14.08 2.49
N TYR A 193 -21.09 -13.99 2.77
CA TYR A 193 -20.56 -13.54 4.05
C TYR A 193 -19.96 -12.13 4.04
N GLY A 194 -19.69 -11.57 2.87
CA GLY A 194 -19.02 -10.28 2.79
C GLY A 194 -18.64 -9.92 1.36
N LYS A 195 -17.77 -8.93 1.23
CA LYS A 195 -17.29 -8.47 -0.08
C LYS A 195 -16.06 -9.25 -0.49
N ALA A 196 -16.06 -9.77 -1.71
CA ALA A 196 -14.92 -10.38 -2.37
C ALA A 196 -14.43 -9.48 -3.51
N GLY A 197 -13.16 -9.62 -3.92
CA GLY A 197 -12.55 -8.86 -5.01
C GLY A 197 -11.19 -8.29 -4.64
N ILE A 198 -10.90 -7.09 -5.15
CA ILE A 198 -9.68 -6.35 -4.84
C ILE A 198 -9.81 -5.71 -3.44
N PRO A 199 -8.88 -5.98 -2.50
CA PRO A 199 -8.95 -5.41 -1.17
C PRO A 199 -8.74 -3.90 -1.22
N ASP A 200 -7.71 -3.41 -1.92
CA ASP A 200 -7.44 -1.99 -2.10
C ASP A 200 -8.67 -1.18 -2.46
N TRP A 201 -8.73 0.07 -1.99
CA TRP A 201 -9.83 0.96 -2.31
C TRP A 201 -9.71 1.43 -3.76
N GLU A 202 -10.78 1.26 -4.54
CA GLU A 202 -10.89 1.77 -5.92
C GLU A 202 -10.44 3.23 -6.06
N HIS A 203 -10.87 4.06 -5.11
CA HIS A 203 -10.42 5.43 -4.96
C HIS A 203 -9.93 5.65 -3.53
N ASN A 204 -8.72 6.17 -3.37
CA ASN A 204 -8.21 6.63 -2.09
C ASN A 204 -7.54 8.00 -2.20
N TRP A 205 -7.61 8.76 -1.11
CA TRP A 205 -6.89 9.99 -0.94
C TRP A 205 -6.10 9.97 0.37
N THR A 206 -4.92 10.58 0.34
CA THR A 206 -4.14 10.87 1.53
C THR A 206 -3.76 12.34 1.52
N ALA A 207 -4.14 13.08 2.55
CA ALA A 207 -3.74 14.47 2.71
C ALA A 207 -2.56 14.56 3.66
N THR A 208 -1.58 15.39 3.33
CA THR A 208 -0.45 15.72 4.21
C THR A 208 -0.39 17.22 4.48
N LEU A 209 -0.03 17.60 5.69
CA LEU A 209 0.21 18.97 6.10
C LEU A 209 1.53 19.05 6.87
N LEU A 210 2.47 19.84 6.38
CA LEU A 210 3.65 20.27 7.10
C LEU A 210 3.47 21.73 7.54
N ILE A 211 3.70 21.98 8.82
CA ILE A 211 3.87 23.34 9.36
C ILE A 211 5.27 23.42 9.96
N GLN A 212 6.09 24.35 9.50
CA GLN A 212 7.45 24.54 9.97
C GLN A 212 7.72 25.99 10.35
N GLY A 213 8.20 26.19 11.58
CA GLY A 213 8.64 27.48 12.10
C GLY A 213 10.14 27.52 12.31
N PHE A 214 10.72 28.71 12.21
CA PHE A 214 12.12 28.98 12.52
C PHE A 214 12.20 30.03 13.62
N TYR A 215 13.19 29.88 14.50
CA TYR A 215 13.46 30.73 15.65
C TYR A 215 14.96 30.88 15.83
N MET A 216 15.37 31.88 16.62
CA MET A 216 16.78 32.09 16.96
C MET A 216 17.69 32.17 15.72
N ASN A 217 17.24 32.91 14.70
CA ASN A 217 17.92 33.02 13.40
C ASN A 217 18.21 31.64 12.75
N GLY A 218 17.25 30.73 12.84
CA GLY A 218 17.34 29.38 12.27
C GLY A 218 18.08 28.36 13.13
N ARG A 219 18.56 28.71 14.33
CA ARG A 219 19.16 27.74 15.27
C ARG A 219 18.12 26.80 15.89
N LEU A 220 16.86 27.23 15.97
CA LEU A 220 15.78 26.41 16.47
C LEU A 220 14.69 26.32 15.41
N SER A 221 14.30 25.12 15.01
CA SER A 221 13.16 24.92 14.11
C SER A 221 12.18 23.93 14.69
N THR A 222 10.90 24.29 14.64
CA THR A 222 9.79 23.43 15.05
C THR A 222 9.07 22.97 13.80
N LYS A 223 8.67 21.70 13.76
CA LYS A 223 7.91 21.15 12.64
C LYS A 223 6.84 20.19 13.14
N ILE A 224 5.70 20.19 12.47
CA ILE A 224 4.68 19.15 12.62
C ILE A 224 4.29 18.68 11.23
N ILE A 225 4.38 17.38 11.02
CA ILE A 225 3.91 16.71 9.81
C ILE A 225 2.69 15.88 10.19
N THR A 226 1.59 16.11 9.51
CA THR A 226 0.36 15.33 9.66
C THR A 226 0.06 14.65 8.34
N ALA A 227 -0.30 13.37 8.35
CA ALA A 227 -0.80 12.64 7.19
C ALA A 227 -2.11 11.95 7.57
N HIS A 228 -3.14 12.09 6.74
CA HIS A 228 -4.45 11.47 6.96
C HIS A 228 -4.87 10.68 5.72
N ASP A 229 -5.09 9.38 5.89
CA ASP A 229 -5.67 8.51 4.86
C ASP A 229 -7.20 8.45 5.07
N PHE A 230 -7.94 8.94 4.08
CA PHE A 230 -9.39 9.11 4.18
C PHE A 230 -10.16 7.79 4.15
N ARG A 231 -9.65 6.77 3.44
CA ARG A 231 -10.32 5.47 3.36
C ARG A 231 -9.94 4.57 4.52
N ALA A 232 -8.69 4.62 4.96
CA ALA A 232 -8.24 3.95 6.16
C ALA A 232 -8.83 4.59 7.43
N GLN A 233 -9.19 5.88 7.37
CA GLN A 233 -9.63 6.70 8.52
C GLN A 233 -8.56 6.76 9.61
N ALA A 234 -7.30 6.86 9.20
CA ALA A 234 -6.14 6.82 10.08
C ALA A 234 -5.26 8.06 9.84
N THR A 235 -4.72 8.62 10.92
CA THR A 235 -3.90 9.83 10.91
C THR A 235 -2.58 9.59 11.61
N ALA A 236 -1.47 9.95 10.96
CA ALA A 236 -0.16 10.06 11.59
C ALA A 236 0.13 11.54 11.90
N ILE A 237 0.61 11.83 13.11
CA ILE A 237 0.99 13.16 13.58
C ILE A 237 2.42 13.08 14.12
N ALA A 238 3.34 13.77 13.46
CA ALA A 238 4.76 13.72 13.74
C ALA A 238 5.31 15.12 14.10
N PRO A 239 5.19 15.55 15.37
CA PRO A 239 5.83 16.78 15.84
C PRO A 239 7.33 16.55 16.06
N SER A 240 8.14 17.57 15.81
CA SER A 240 9.57 17.54 16.13
C SER A 240 10.18 18.93 16.28
N VAL A 241 11.27 18.98 17.03
CA VAL A 241 12.07 20.16 17.30
C VAL A 241 13.52 19.84 17.01
N ASP A 242 14.13 20.65 16.15
CA ASP A 242 15.55 20.61 15.80
C ASP A 242 16.22 21.84 16.42
N TRP A 243 17.23 21.65 17.26
CA TRP A 243 17.96 22.73 17.93
C TRP A 243 19.48 22.59 17.71
N LEU A 244 20.06 23.55 17.02
CA LEU A 244 21.49 23.77 16.94
C LEU A 244 21.94 24.56 18.18
N VAL A 245 22.42 23.83 19.19
CA VAL A 245 22.83 24.38 20.49
C VAL A 245 24.06 25.28 20.31
N ASN A 246 25.00 24.82 19.51
CA ASN A 246 26.18 25.54 19.05
C ASN A 246 26.62 24.97 17.69
N ASP A 247 27.69 25.52 17.11
CA ASP A 247 28.14 25.18 15.75
C ASP A 247 28.57 23.70 15.59
N ASN A 248 28.81 23.01 16.71
CA ASN A 248 29.30 21.64 16.74
C ASN A 248 28.26 20.65 17.30
N PHE A 249 27.15 21.12 17.87
CA PHE A 249 26.20 20.28 18.60
C PHE A 249 24.75 20.55 18.23
N LYS A 250 24.07 19.50 17.73
CA LYS A 250 22.65 19.52 17.36
C LYS A 250 21.87 18.48 18.16
N LEU A 251 20.71 18.89 18.66
CA LEU A 251 19.70 18.04 19.28
C LEU A 251 18.44 18.01 18.42
N THR A 252 17.85 16.84 18.28
CA THR A 252 16.55 16.64 17.61
C THR A 252 15.66 15.81 18.50
N LEU A 253 14.51 16.35 18.90
CA LEU A 253 13.46 15.62 19.59
C LEU A 253 12.28 15.46 18.63
N GLY A 254 11.80 14.24 18.44
CA GLY A 254 10.65 13.95 17.58
C GLY A 254 9.71 12.96 18.21
N GLY A 255 8.45 13.01 17.78
CA GLY A 255 7.46 11.98 18.03
C GLY A 255 6.75 11.58 16.74
N ASN A 256 6.12 10.42 16.73
CA ASN A 256 5.27 9.95 15.66
C ASN A 256 4.11 9.17 16.28
N PHE A 257 2.92 9.76 16.23
CA PHE A 257 1.71 9.25 16.87
C PHE A 257 0.66 8.91 15.82
N LYS A 258 0.02 7.74 15.94
CA LYS A 258 -1.05 7.30 15.03
C LYS A 258 -2.38 7.29 15.78
N VAL A 259 -3.42 7.82 15.15
CA VAL A 259 -4.79 7.89 15.70
C VAL A 259 -5.82 7.55 14.64
N GLY A 260 -7.03 7.17 15.05
CA GLY A 260 -8.11 6.76 14.15
C GLY A 260 -8.28 5.25 14.09
N ASP A 261 -8.73 4.75 12.95
CA ASP A 261 -9.01 3.33 12.76
C ASP A 261 -7.73 2.52 12.52
N GLY A 262 -7.74 1.27 12.97
CA GLY A 262 -6.63 0.33 12.85
C GLY A 262 -6.89 -0.80 11.87
N ALA A 263 -6.78 -2.03 12.36
CA ALA A 263 -6.96 -3.23 11.54
C ALA A 263 -8.39 -3.29 10.96
N ARG A 264 -8.47 -3.54 9.66
CA ARG A 264 -9.72 -3.71 8.91
C ARG A 264 -9.76 -5.11 8.35
N GLU A 265 -10.96 -5.60 8.08
CA GLU A 265 -11.16 -6.94 7.55
C GLU A 265 -11.48 -6.90 6.05
N PHE A 266 -11.02 -7.93 5.34
CA PHE A 266 -11.41 -8.18 3.96
C PHE A 266 -11.38 -9.68 3.66
N ASP A 267 -12.10 -10.11 2.62
CA ASP A 267 -12.05 -11.49 2.15
C ASP A 267 -10.61 -11.88 1.78
N ASP A 268 -10.15 -13.00 2.31
CA ASP A 268 -8.80 -13.52 2.14
C ASP A 268 -8.77 -14.94 1.55
N CYS A 269 -9.90 -15.35 0.97
CA CYS A 269 -10.08 -16.65 0.34
C CYS A 269 -10.07 -17.85 1.31
N ARG A 270 -10.16 -17.63 2.63
CA ARG A 270 -10.41 -18.72 3.60
C ARG A 270 -11.73 -19.45 3.39
N SER A 271 -12.68 -18.79 2.72
CA SER A 271 -14.00 -19.33 2.38
C SER A 271 -14.12 -19.70 0.91
N CYS A 272 -12.99 -19.86 0.21
CA CYS A 272 -12.93 -20.36 -1.15
C CYS A 272 -13.17 -21.87 -1.22
N ASN A 273 -13.69 -22.36 -2.35
CA ASN A 273 -13.90 -23.80 -2.59
C ASN A 273 -12.93 -24.41 -3.64
N PRO A 274 -11.61 -24.49 -3.39
CA PRO A 274 -10.66 -24.99 -4.39
C PRO A 274 -10.75 -26.50 -4.66
N TRP A 275 -11.25 -27.30 -3.71
CA TRP A 275 -11.39 -28.76 -3.82
C TRP A 275 -12.84 -29.18 -3.60
N ASP A 276 -13.72 -28.79 -4.52
CA ASP A 276 -15.12 -29.22 -4.48
C ASP A 276 -15.23 -30.77 -4.51
N PRO A 277 -16.09 -31.40 -3.69
CA PRO A 277 -17.01 -30.81 -2.70
C PRO A 277 -16.43 -30.66 -1.28
N PHE A 278 -15.16 -31.01 -1.08
CA PHE A 278 -14.55 -31.12 0.26
C PHE A 278 -14.36 -29.77 0.96
N THR A 279 -14.18 -28.68 0.19
CA THR A 279 -13.98 -27.32 0.71
C THR A 279 -15.20 -26.42 0.62
N GLN A 280 -16.39 -27.00 0.45
CA GLN A 280 -17.61 -26.19 0.41
C GLN A 280 -17.83 -25.47 1.74
N THR A 281 -17.82 -24.14 1.68
CA THR A 281 -18.21 -23.26 2.78
C THR A 281 -19.66 -23.51 3.23
N PRO A 282 -19.89 -23.81 4.53
CA PRO A 282 -21.23 -24.02 5.06
C PRO A 282 -22.16 -22.83 4.78
N GLY A 283 -23.45 -23.06 4.58
CA GLY A 283 -24.43 -21.99 4.36
C GLY A 283 -24.38 -21.31 2.98
N VAL A 284 -23.43 -21.67 2.11
CA VAL A 284 -23.38 -21.19 0.72
C VAL A 284 -24.14 -22.16 -0.19
N VAL A 285 -25.19 -21.68 -0.84
CA VAL A 285 -26.00 -22.49 -1.76
C VAL A 285 -25.28 -22.61 -3.11
N ASN A 286 -25.14 -23.83 -3.63
CA ASN A 286 -24.48 -24.12 -4.92
C ASN A 286 -23.06 -23.54 -5.03
N HIS A 287 -22.28 -23.64 -3.95
CA HIS A 287 -20.93 -23.08 -3.90
C HIS A 287 -20.04 -23.65 -5.01
N GLN A 288 -19.68 -22.82 -5.99
CA GLN A 288 -18.97 -23.28 -7.19
C GLN A 288 -17.49 -23.53 -6.90
N LEU A 289 -16.85 -24.35 -7.75
CA LEU A 289 -15.41 -24.60 -7.68
C LEU A 289 -14.61 -23.28 -7.79
N GLY A 290 -13.81 -22.99 -6.77
CA GLY A 290 -12.96 -21.79 -6.65
C GLY A 290 -13.71 -20.51 -6.27
N GLU A 291 -15.03 -20.56 -6.07
CA GLU A 291 -15.78 -19.39 -5.61
C GLU A 291 -15.38 -19.02 -4.18
N SER A 292 -15.29 -17.72 -3.88
CA SER A 292 -15.18 -17.20 -2.52
C SER A 292 -16.56 -16.84 -1.95
N ALA A 293 -16.83 -17.23 -0.70
CA ALA A 293 -18.02 -16.78 0.01
C ALA A 293 -17.90 -15.34 0.58
N GLY A 294 -16.73 -14.70 0.45
CA GLY A 294 -16.47 -13.33 0.92
C GLY A 294 -16.22 -13.21 2.42
N LEU A 295 -15.87 -14.30 3.11
CA LEU A 295 -15.61 -14.29 4.54
C LEU A 295 -14.38 -13.45 4.86
N SER A 296 -14.59 -12.35 5.59
CA SER A 296 -13.55 -11.35 5.83
C SER A 296 -12.71 -11.63 7.08
N SER A 297 -11.46 -11.17 7.07
CA SER A 297 -10.58 -11.14 8.24
C SER A 297 -9.48 -10.10 8.14
N TYR A 298 -8.76 -9.87 9.24
CA TYR A 298 -7.69 -8.90 9.31
C TYR A 298 -6.48 -9.27 8.45
N GLU A 299 -6.17 -10.56 8.36
CA GLU A 299 -4.95 -11.05 7.73
C GLU A 299 -5.24 -12.13 6.70
N PRO A 300 -4.53 -12.13 5.55
CA PRO A 300 -3.54 -11.13 5.12
C PRO A 300 -4.15 -9.90 4.40
N LEU A 301 -5.32 -10.04 3.77
CA LEU A 301 -5.81 -9.03 2.83
C LEU A 301 -6.48 -7.82 3.48
N GLY A 302 -6.91 -7.93 4.74
CA GLY A 302 -7.43 -6.81 5.52
C GLY A 302 -6.43 -5.66 5.68
N ARG A 303 -5.11 -5.95 5.69
CA ARG A 303 -4.06 -4.92 5.80
C ARG A 303 -4.08 -3.88 4.69
N PHE A 304 -4.42 -4.28 3.47
CA PHE A 304 -4.52 -3.37 2.33
C PHE A 304 -5.67 -2.36 2.51
N LYS A 305 -6.73 -2.72 3.26
CA LYS A 305 -7.81 -1.79 3.62
C LYS A 305 -7.37 -0.74 4.61
N SER A 306 -6.53 -1.13 5.57
CA SER A 306 -6.03 -0.27 6.64
C SER A 306 -4.98 0.72 6.17
N GLY A 307 -4.34 0.48 5.01
CA GLY A 307 -3.27 1.34 4.50
C GLY A 307 -2.06 1.40 5.43
N PRO A 308 -0.99 2.12 5.03
CA PRO A 308 0.25 2.17 5.81
C PRO A 308 0.07 2.79 7.19
N ILE A 309 -0.81 3.80 7.34
CA ILE A 309 -1.03 4.48 8.62
C ILE A 309 -1.87 3.63 9.57
N GLY A 310 -2.97 3.05 9.09
CA GLY A 310 -3.86 2.21 9.92
C GLY A 310 -3.16 0.94 10.41
N MET A 311 -2.24 0.39 9.63
CA MET A 311 -1.44 -0.76 10.04
C MET A 311 -0.43 -0.46 11.15
N ALA A 312 0.03 0.80 11.26
CA ALA A 312 0.99 1.24 12.25
C ALA A 312 0.34 1.87 13.51
N GLN A 313 -0.97 1.68 13.74
CA GLN A 313 -1.71 2.27 14.88
C GLN A 313 -1.14 1.94 16.27
N LYS A 314 -0.31 0.91 16.39
CA LYS A 314 0.30 0.49 17.66
C LYS A 314 1.81 0.75 17.73
N GLU A 315 2.33 1.52 16.79
CA GLU A 315 3.76 1.80 16.64
C GLU A 315 4.05 3.29 16.89
N ASP A 316 3.56 3.80 18.02
CA ASP A 316 3.89 5.16 18.45
C ASP A 316 5.34 5.25 18.93
N GLU A 317 6.04 6.31 18.53
CA GLU A 317 7.46 6.49 18.84
C GLU A 317 7.74 7.90 19.36
N VAL A 318 8.68 7.99 20.31
CA VAL A 318 9.36 9.24 20.70
C VAL A 318 10.85 9.01 20.59
N GLN A 319 11.56 9.90 19.91
CA GLN A 319 12.98 9.78 19.62
C GLN A 319 13.75 11.05 20.01
N LEU A 320 14.89 10.88 20.67
CA LEU A 320 15.87 11.93 20.89
C LEU A 320 17.17 11.55 20.17
N THR A 321 17.63 12.44 19.29
CA THR A 321 18.89 12.29 18.56
C THR A 321 19.84 13.42 18.94
N ALA A 322 21.08 13.07 19.29
CA ALA A 322 22.16 14.02 19.52
C ALA A 322 23.27 13.81 18.49
N ARG A 323 23.67 14.87 17.80
CA ARG A 323 24.77 14.84 16.83
C ARG A 323 25.84 15.86 17.22
N TYR A 324 27.08 15.39 17.31
CA TYR A 324 28.26 16.21 17.51
C TYR A 324 29.17 16.14 16.28
N SER A 325 29.71 17.28 15.85
CA SER A 325 30.69 17.36 14.75
C SER A 325 31.99 17.97 15.27
N PHE A 326 33.12 17.35 14.94
CA PHE A 326 34.46 17.76 15.33
C PHE A 326 35.05 18.75 14.33
#